data_AF-A0A8J1JAG3-F1
#
_entry.id   AF-A0A8J1JAG3-F1
#
_cell.length_a   1.000
_cell.length_b   1.000
_cell.length_c   1.000
_cell.angle_alpha   90.00
_cell.angle_beta   90.00
_cell.angle_gamma   90.00
#
_symmetry.space_group_name_H-M   'P 1'
#
loop_
_entity.id
_entity.type
_entity.pdbx_description
1 polymer ?
#
loop_
_entity_poly.entity_id
_entity_poly.type
_entity_poly.pdbx_seq_one_letter_code
_entity_poly.pdbx_strand_id
1 'polypeptide(L)'
;MQEFLLNTQPSSLGDVPDKTNFLRPNVCGNKLTEVGEECDCGTVQECKDQCCDAATCKLKPGAQCAEGECCSNCKIKAAGEVCRERNDDDCDLEDVCDGKSPWCPSDRFQANGAPCGKGEGYCYNGTCPTMQRQCTSLWGDNTLVGEDLCFNKNMEGTDYGHCKNVGSTYIPCKPENVMCGVLYCNSDNEYPTVPGRVAVTGECKALLAPEGMVQNGIKCGDGKASVHESSYR
;
A
#
# COMPACT_ATOMS: atom_id res chain seq x y z
N MET A 1 1.94 -16.76 5.48
CA MET A 1 2.53 -16.08 4.30
C MET A 1 1.46 -15.81 3.24
N GLN A 2 0.66 -16.80 2.85
CA GLN A 2 -0.43 -16.63 1.89
C GLN A 2 -1.55 -15.69 2.40
N GLU A 3 -1.89 -15.75 3.69
CA GLU A 3 -2.85 -14.80 4.31
C GLU A 3 -2.31 -13.37 4.49
N PHE A 4 -0.98 -13.19 4.52
CA PHE A 4 -0.36 -11.86 4.68
C PHE A 4 -0.39 -11.07 3.36
N LEU A 5 -0.20 -11.75 2.23
CA LEU A 5 -0.26 -11.16 0.89
C LEU A 5 -1.68 -10.77 0.46
N LEU A 6 -2.72 -11.43 1.01
CA LEU A 6 -4.12 -11.11 0.73
C LEU A 6 -4.62 -9.88 1.50
N ASN A 7 -4.08 -9.63 2.70
CA ASN A 7 -4.55 -8.55 3.58
C ASN A 7 -3.63 -7.33 3.62
N THR A 8 -2.41 -7.46 3.09
CA THR A 8 -1.49 -6.35 2.87
C THR A 8 -0.89 -6.54 1.48
N GLN A 9 -1.50 -5.97 0.45
CA GLN A 9 -0.76 -5.56 -0.73
C GLN A 9 -0.27 -4.14 -0.47
N PRO A 10 0.91 -3.94 0.14
CA PRO A 10 1.53 -2.63 0.07
C PRO A 10 1.70 -2.32 -1.42
N SER A 11 1.20 -1.17 -1.87
CA SER A 11 1.23 -0.72 -3.27
C SER A 11 2.64 -0.76 -3.88
N SER A 12 3.68 -0.81 -3.06
CA SER A 12 5.09 -0.89 -3.45
C SER A 12 5.67 -2.31 -3.61
N LEU A 13 4.88 -3.37 -3.46
CA LEU A 13 5.35 -4.77 -3.57
C LEU A 13 4.99 -5.44 -4.91
N GLY A 14 4.22 -4.75 -5.76
CA GLY A 14 3.91 -5.18 -7.12
C GLY A 14 4.93 -4.72 -8.15
N ASP A 15 5.80 -3.75 -7.80
CA ASP A 15 6.86 -3.29 -8.68
C ASP A 15 7.97 -4.35 -8.74
N VAL A 16 8.18 -4.92 -9.92
CA VAL A 16 9.36 -5.75 -10.20
C VAL A 16 10.60 -4.90 -9.86
N PRO A 17 11.48 -5.36 -8.94
CA PRO A 17 12.65 -4.59 -8.55
C PRO A 17 13.43 -4.15 -9.78
N ASP A 18 13.87 -2.88 -9.80
CA ASP A 18 14.68 -2.35 -10.89
C ASP A 18 15.88 -3.28 -11.12
N LYS A 19 15.90 -3.88 -12.31
CA LYS A 19 16.84 -4.92 -12.75
C LYS A 19 18.31 -4.47 -12.68
N THR A 20 18.56 -3.18 -12.42
CA THR A 20 19.88 -2.54 -12.46
C THR A 20 20.65 -2.54 -11.14
N ASN A 21 20.06 -2.93 -10.01
CA ASN A 21 20.64 -2.65 -8.68
C ASN A 21 21.08 -3.88 -7.87
N PHE A 22 21.52 -4.94 -8.55
CA PHE A 22 22.13 -6.10 -7.88
C PHE A 22 23.67 -5.99 -7.91
N LEU A 23 24.30 -5.99 -6.73
CA LEU A 23 25.77 -6.00 -6.57
C LEU A 23 26.41 -7.37 -6.92
N ARG A 24 25.72 -8.22 -7.69
CA ARG A 24 26.15 -9.57 -8.05
C ARG A 24 26.21 -9.72 -9.58
N PRO A 25 27.05 -10.63 -10.10
CA PRO A 25 27.04 -10.96 -11.53
C PRO A 25 25.69 -11.53 -11.96
N ASN A 26 25.27 -11.23 -13.19
CA ASN A 26 24.06 -11.80 -13.78
C ASN A 26 24.24 -13.29 -14.04
N VAL A 27 23.21 -14.10 -13.79
CA VAL A 27 23.26 -15.56 -13.88
C VAL A 27 22.03 -16.09 -14.60
N CYS A 28 22.21 -16.47 -15.86
CA CYS A 28 21.18 -17.16 -16.62
C CYS A 28 20.78 -18.50 -15.96
N GLY A 29 19.48 -18.68 -15.76
CA GLY A 29 18.86 -19.88 -15.19
C GLY A 29 18.54 -19.77 -13.70
N ASN A 30 18.56 -18.57 -13.12
CA ASN A 30 18.25 -18.30 -11.72
C ASN A 30 16.78 -17.82 -11.51
N LYS A 31 15.97 -17.77 -12.57
CA LYS A 31 14.56 -17.31 -12.61
C LYS A 31 14.38 -15.81 -12.34
N LEU A 32 15.44 -15.03 -12.51
CA LEU A 32 15.43 -13.58 -12.40
C LEU A 32 16.02 -13.00 -13.67
N THR A 33 15.16 -12.43 -14.52
CA THR A 33 15.62 -11.80 -15.76
C THR A 33 16.47 -10.56 -15.44
N GLU A 34 17.78 -10.71 -15.54
CA GLU A 34 18.79 -9.70 -15.20
C GLU A 34 19.22 -8.89 -16.46
N VAL A 35 20.04 -7.85 -16.29
CA VAL A 35 20.49 -6.99 -17.41
C VAL A 35 21.23 -7.83 -18.47
N GLY A 36 20.76 -7.75 -19.72
CA GLY A 36 21.35 -8.47 -20.87
C GLY A 36 20.63 -9.78 -21.22
N GLU A 37 19.78 -10.27 -20.32
CA GLU A 37 18.87 -11.39 -20.56
C GLU A 37 17.54 -10.87 -21.09
N GLU A 38 16.87 -11.66 -21.94
CA GLU A 38 15.54 -11.34 -22.46
C GLU A 38 14.43 -12.08 -21.71
N CYS A 39 14.79 -13.16 -21.01
CA CYS A 39 13.93 -13.98 -20.19
C CYS A 39 14.78 -14.94 -19.33
N ASP A 40 14.25 -15.39 -18.19
CA ASP A 40 14.83 -16.48 -17.41
C ASP A 40 13.74 -17.39 -16.84
N CYS A 41 13.67 -18.63 -17.34
CA CYS A 41 12.71 -19.65 -16.91
C CYS A 41 13.33 -20.72 -15.98
N GLY A 42 14.55 -20.49 -15.47
CA GLY A 42 15.33 -21.43 -14.68
C GLY A 42 16.27 -22.30 -15.51
N THR A 43 16.74 -23.39 -14.91
CA THR A 43 17.66 -24.33 -15.57
C THR A 43 17.01 -25.05 -16.76
N VAL A 44 17.83 -25.58 -17.67
CA VAL A 44 17.36 -26.34 -18.84
C VAL A 44 16.44 -27.51 -18.47
N GLN A 45 16.67 -28.13 -17.31
CA GLN A 45 15.86 -29.25 -16.82
C GLN A 45 14.50 -28.81 -16.27
N GLU A 46 14.39 -27.60 -15.74
CA GLU A 46 13.19 -27.09 -15.08
C GLU A 46 12.30 -26.26 -16.01
N CYS A 47 12.90 -25.59 -17.00
CA CYS A 47 12.19 -24.66 -17.86
C CYS A 47 11.13 -25.38 -18.72
N LYS A 48 9.88 -24.95 -18.53
CA LYS A 48 8.72 -25.37 -19.35
C LYS A 48 8.26 -24.26 -20.29
N ASP A 49 8.94 -23.12 -20.26
CA ASP A 49 8.57 -21.95 -21.05
C ASP A 49 8.84 -22.20 -22.53
N GLN A 50 7.80 -22.09 -23.35
CA GLN A 50 7.90 -22.31 -24.78
C GLN A 50 8.50 -21.10 -25.51
N CYS A 51 8.57 -19.95 -24.87
CA CYS A 51 9.03 -18.67 -25.39
C CYS A 51 10.51 -18.38 -25.02
N CYS A 52 11.03 -18.97 -23.94
CA CYS A 52 12.40 -18.73 -23.45
C CYS A 52 13.34 -19.92 -23.68
N ASP A 53 14.55 -19.66 -24.18
CA ASP A 53 15.64 -20.62 -24.23
C ASP A 53 16.45 -20.58 -22.92
N ALA A 54 16.24 -21.57 -22.07
CA ALA A 54 16.88 -21.71 -20.76
C ALA A 54 18.42 -21.80 -20.80
N ALA A 55 19.02 -22.20 -21.92
CA ALA A 55 20.47 -22.30 -22.01
C ALA A 55 21.13 -20.94 -22.30
N THR A 56 20.37 -20.00 -22.87
CA THR A 56 20.91 -18.73 -23.39
C THR A 56 20.23 -17.49 -22.79
N CYS A 57 19.11 -17.66 -22.09
CA CYS A 57 18.26 -16.58 -21.56
C CYS A 57 17.84 -15.59 -22.66
N LYS A 58 17.53 -16.16 -23.83
CA LYS A 58 17.05 -15.47 -25.03
C LYS A 58 15.66 -15.93 -25.41
N LEU A 59 14.91 -15.03 -26.04
CA LEU A 59 13.63 -15.41 -26.63
C LEU A 59 13.83 -16.39 -27.78
N LYS A 60 12.99 -17.42 -27.84
CA LYS A 60 12.97 -18.35 -28.98
C LYS A 60 12.47 -17.63 -30.24
N PRO A 61 12.85 -18.11 -31.44
CA PRO A 61 12.41 -17.49 -32.69
C PRO A 61 10.89 -17.34 -32.76
N GLY A 62 10.44 -16.11 -33.04
CA GLY A 62 9.01 -15.77 -33.16
C GLY A 62 8.31 -15.38 -31.86
N ALA A 63 8.97 -15.51 -30.70
CA ALA A 63 8.48 -14.97 -29.44
C ALA A 63 8.72 -13.45 -29.37
N GLN A 64 7.72 -12.71 -28.88
CA GLN A 64 7.82 -11.28 -28.56
C GLN A 64 8.06 -11.04 -27.07
N CYS A 65 7.69 -12.02 -26.24
CA CYS A 65 7.83 -11.99 -24.79
C CYS A 65 7.85 -13.42 -24.23
N ALA A 66 8.32 -13.57 -22.99
CA ALA A 66 8.24 -14.81 -22.21
C ALA A 66 7.70 -14.58 -20.80
N GLU A 67 7.74 -13.34 -20.29
CA GLU A 67 7.31 -12.96 -18.96
C GLU A 67 6.44 -11.69 -19.00
N GLY A 68 5.74 -11.39 -17.90
CA GLY A 68 4.89 -10.21 -17.73
C GLY A 68 3.39 -10.46 -17.92
N GLU A 69 2.56 -9.67 -17.24
CA GLU A 69 1.10 -9.79 -17.19
C GLU A 69 0.45 -9.51 -18.54
N CYS A 70 1.13 -8.76 -19.40
CA CYS A 70 0.75 -8.46 -20.78
C CYS A 70 1.38 -9.41 -21.80
N CYS A 71 1.96 -10.54 -21.37
CA CYS A 71 2.42 -11.61 -22.25
C CYS A 71 1.43 -12.79 -22.26
N SER A 72 1.01 -13.22 -23.46
CA SER A 72 0.19 -14.42 -23.63
C SER A 72 0.61 -15.17 -24.89
N ASN A 73 0.88 -16.48 -24.76
CA ASN A 73 1.33 -17.33 -25.85
C ASN A 73 2.53 -16.75 -26.63
N CYS A 74 3.54 -16.26 -25.90
CA CYS A 74 4.73 -15.61 -26.44
C CYS A 74 4.48 -14.31 -27.22
N LYS A 75 3.27 -13.73 -27.12
CA LYS A 75 2.90 -12.48 -27.79
C LYS A 75 2.46 -11.45 -26.78
N ILE A 76 2.73 -10.19 -27.12
CA ILE A 76 2.23 -9.06 -26.33
C ILE A 76 0.72 -8.97 -26.55
N LYS A 77 -0.04 -8.88 -25.46
CA LYS A 77 -1.50 -8.71 -25.47
C LYS A 77 -1.89 -7.43 -26.20
N ALA A 78 -3.11 -7.36 -26.72
CA ALA A 78 -3.57 -6.17 -27.42
C ALA A 78 -3.73 -4.97 -26.46
N ALA A 79 -3.63 -3.75 -27.01
CA ALA A 79 -3.89 -2.55 -26.24
C ALA A 79 -5.33 -2.54 -25.70
N GLY A 80 -5.50 -2.26 -24.41
CA GLY A 80 -6.81 -2.24 -23.75
C GLY A 80 -7.21 -3.54 -23.06
N GLU A 81 -6.43 -4.62 -23.18
CA GLU A 81 -6.66 -5.83 -22.38
C GLU A 81 -6.28 -5.58 -20.91
N VAL A 82 -7.17 -5.94 -19.98
CA VAL A 82 -6.93 -5.78 -18.54
C VAL A 82 -5.77 -6.69 -18.09
N CYS A 83 -4.79 -6.09 -17.40
CA CYS A 83 -3.66 -6.78 -16.80
C CYS A 83 -3.64 -6.69 -15.27
N ARG A 84 -4.35 -5.72 -14.69
CA ARG A 84 -4.64 -5.66 -13.26
C ARG A 84 -6.06 -5.17 -13.04
N GLU A 85 -6.84 -5.94 -12.29
CA GLU A 85 -8.17 -5.55 -11.85
C GLU A 85 -8.08 -4.47 -10.76
N ARG A 86 -9.11 -3.64 -10.66
CA ARG A 86 -9.25 -2.67 -9.55
C ARG A 86 -9.41 -3.39 -8.21
N ASN A 87 -8.77 -2.87 -7.17
CA ASN A 87 -8.88 -3.33 -5.79
C ASN A 87 -9.89 -2.51 -4.96
N ASP A 88 -10.14 -1.26 -5.35
CA ASP A 88 -11.10 -0.35 -4.70
C ASP A 88 -11.94 0.33 -5.78
N ASP A 89 -13.26 0.13 -5.76
CA ASP A 89 -14.16 0.62 -6.81
C ASP A 89 -14.17 2.15 -6.96
N ASP A 90 -13.89 2.87 -5.88
CA ASP A 90 -13.92 4.33 -5.85
C ASP A 90 -12.56 4.93 -6.19
N CYS A 91 -11.47 4.29 -5.75
CA CYS A 91 -10.13 4.90 -5.77
C CYS A 91 -9.12 4.24 -6.69
N ASP A 92 -9.36 3.00 -7.11
CA ASP A 92 -8.47 2.25 -7.98
C ASP A 92 -9.04 2.14 -9.40
N LEU A 93 -8.18 2.14 -10.41
CA LEU A 93 -8.57 1.95 -11.80
C LEU A 93 -8.01 0.62 -12.29
N GLU A 94 -8.63 0.04 -13.31
CA GLU A 94 -8.02 -1.09 -14.01
C GLU A 94 -6.79 -0.62 -14.79
N ASP A 95 -5.72 -1.41 -14.71
CA ASP A 95 -4.59 -1.28 -15.63
C ASP A 95 -4.79 -2.15 -16.85
N VAL A 96 -4.48 -1.56 -18.00
CA VAL A 96 -4.64 -2.20 -19.30
C VAL A 96 -3.32 -2.21 -20.04
N CYS A 97 -3.07 -3.28 -20.77
CA CYS A 97 -1.91 -3.41 -21.64
C CYS A 97 -1.88 -2.29 -22.68
N ASP A 98 -0.67 -1.80 -23.00
CA ASP A 98 -0.46 -0.74 -23.99
C ASP A 98 -0.31 -1.29 -25.43
N GLY A 99 -0.25 -2.61 -25.57
CA GLY A 99 -0.03 -3.32 -26.83
C GLY A 99 1.42 -3.32 -27.33
N LYS A 100 2.37 -2.86 -26.51
CA LYS A 100 3.77 -2.67 -26.89
C LYS A 100 4.76 -3.25 -25.88
N SER A 101 4.37 -3.31 -24.61
CA SER A 101 5.15 -3.87 -23.51
C SER A 101 4.52 -5.18 -23.03
N PRO A 102 5.33 -6.19 -22.66
CA PRO A 102 4.83 -7.39 -22.00
C PRO A 102 4.50 -7.18 -20.52
N TRP A 103 4.88 -6.04 -19.94
CA TRP A 103 4.59 -5.65 -18.56
C TRP A 103 3.35 -4.78 -18.49
N CYS A 104 2.53 -5.01 -17.46
CA CYS A 104 1.42 -4.10 -17.15
C CYS A 104 2.00 -2.71 -16.85
N PRO A 105 1.41 -1.62 -17.38
CA PRO A 105 1.83 -0.27 -16.98
C PRO A 105 1.61 -0.05 -15.48
N SER A 106 2.36 0.89 -14.91
CA SER A 106 2.31 1.21 -13.48
C SER A 106 0.90 1.57 -13.02
N ASP A 107 0.62 1.19 -11.77
CA ASP A 107 -0.65 1.30 -11.07
C ASP A 107 -1.35 2.66 -11.28
N ARG A 108 -2.46 2.64 -12.04
CA ARG A 108 -3.30 3.81 -12.25
C ARG A 108 -4.40 3.84 -11.19
N PHE A 109 -4.45 4.92 -10.44
CA PHE A 109 -5.50 5.19 -9.46
C PHE A 109 -6.10 6.58 -9.61
N GLN A 110 -7.25 6.81 -8.97
CA GLN A 110 -7.86 8.13 -8.88
C GLN A 110 -6.94 9.12 -8.17
N ALA A 111 -7.00 10.39 -8.57
CA ALA A 111 -6.19 11.41 -7.94
C ALA A 111 -6.41 11.49 -6.42
N ASN A 112 -5.32 11.60 -5.65
CA ASN A 112 -5.38 11.79 -4.21
C ASN A 112 -6.30 12.98 -3.87
N GLY A 113 -7.23 12.77 -2.94
CA GLY A 113 -8.23 13.77 -2.54
C GLY A 113 -9.60 13.63 -3.22
N ALA A 114 -9.76 12.75 -4.22
CA ALA A 114 -11.08 12.45 -4.78
C ALA A 114 -12.02 11.86 -3.70
N PRO A 115 -13.28 12.30 -3.55
CA PRO A 115 -14.20 11.73 -2.58
C PRO A 115 -14.47 10.24 -2.85
N CYS A 116 -14.51 9.42 -1.79
CA CYS A 116 -14.78 7.99 -1.85
C CYS A 116 -15.64 7.53 -0.66
N GLY A 117 -16.10 6.28 -0.68
CA GLY A 117 -16.92 5.70 0.38
C GLY A 117 -18.22 6.48 0.59
N LYS A 118 -18.85 6.94 -0.51
CA LYS A 118 -20.04 7.82 -0.47
C LYS A 118 -19.82 9.14 0.28
N GLY A 119 -18.59 9.67 0.28
CA GLY A 119 -18.23 10.95 0.91
C GLY A 119 -17.68 10.82 2.34
N GLU A 120 -17.53 9.59 2.82
CA GLU A 120 -16.92 9.27 4.12
C GLU A 120 -15.39 9.39 4.10
N GLY A 121 -14.76 9.37 2.92
CA GLY A 121 -13.31 9.42 2.78
C GLY A 121 -12.81 10.19 1.56
N TYR A 122 -11.49 10.19 1.41
CA TYR A 122 -10.78 10.70 0.24
C TYR A 122 -9.81 9.66 -0.27
N CYS A 123 -9.71 9.49 -1.58
CA CYS A 123 -8.76 8.58 -2.19
C CYS A 123 -7.33 8.97 -1.83
N TYR A 124 -6.53 7.97 -1.50
CA TYR A 124 -5.12 8.11 -1.22
C TYR A 124 -4.39 6.86 -1.67
N ASN A 125 -3.52 7.01 -2.67
CA ASN A 125 -2.71 5.95 -3.28
C ASN A 125 -3.52 4.68 -3.61
N GLY A 126 -4.61 4.86 -4.39
CA GLY A 126 -5.44 3.74 -4.86
C GLY A 126 -6.45 3.20 -3.85
N THR A 127 -6.49 3.72 -2.61
CA THR A 127 -7.41 3.22 -1.58
C THR A 127 -8.31 4.33 -1.04
N CYS A 128 -9.45 3.95 -0.46
CA CYS A 128 -10.28 4.84 0.36
C CYS A 128 -10.00 4.63 1.87
N PRO A 129 -8.98 5.26 2.47
CA PRO A 129 -8.66 5.06 3.88
C PRO A 129 -9.65 5.80 4.79
N THR A 130 -10.03 5.17 5.91
CA THR A 130 -10.91 5.75 6.93
C THR A 130 -10.38 5.47 8.34
N MET A 131 -10.73 6.32 9.31
CA MET A 131 -10.41 6.06 10.73
C MET A 131 -10.95 4.71 11.19
N GLN A 132 -12.14 4.33 10.71
CA GLN A 132 -12.77 3.06 11.05
C GLN A 132 -11.92 1.87 10.58
N ARG A 133 -11.44 1.88 9.34
CA ARG A 133 -10.54 0.84 8.82
C ARG A 133 -9.23 0.80 9.61
N GLN A 134 -8.68 1.96 9.97
CA GLN A 134 -7.46 2.03 10.78
C GLN A 134 -7.69 1.45 12.19
N CYS A 135 -8.80 1.78 12.85
CA CYS A 135 -9.15 1.23 14.15
C CYS A 135 -9.31 -0.29 14.10
N THR A 136 -10.00 -0.82 13.09
CA THR A 136 -10.13 -2.28 12.89
C THR A 136 -8.77 -2.94 12.64
N SER A 137 -7.87 -2.32 11.87
CA SER A 137 -6.52 -2.84 11.65
C SER A 137 -5.70 -2.90 12.94
N LEU A 138 -5.78 -1.86 13.78
CA LEU A 138 -5.00 -1.75 15.02
C LEU A 138 -5.55 -2.60 16.17
N TRP A 139 -6.86 -2.76 16.27
CA TRP A 139 -7.52 -3.34 17.44
C TRP A 139 -8.33 -4.60 17.13
N GLY A 140 -8.42 -5.01 15.86
CA GLY A 140 -9.21 -6.15 15.42
C GLY A 140 -10.67 -5.81 15.10
N ASP A 141 -11.39 -6.83 14.65
CA ASP A 141 -12.79 -6.74 14.24
C ASP A 141 -13.70 -6.22 15.36
N ASN A 142 -14.86 -5.66 14.96
CA ASN A 142 -15.87 -5.05 15.84
C ASN A 142 -15.39 -3.84 16.67
N THR A 143 -14.20 -3.32 16.40
CA THR A 143 -13.74 -2.03 16.95
C THR A 143 -14.44 -0.88 16.23
N LEU A 144 -14.73 0.22 16.94
CA LEU A 144 -15.26 1.46 16.38
C LEU A 144 -14.27 2.62 16.53
N VAL A 145 -14.44 3.67 15.74
CA VAL A 145 -13.79 4.96 16.02
C VAL A 145 -14.27 5.49 17.36
N GLY A 146 -13.36 6.05 18.17
CA GLY A 146 -13.72 6.69 19.43
C GLY A 146 -14.64 7.89 19.21
N GLU A 147 -15.42 8.26 20.22
CA GLU A 147 -16.26 9.46 20.14
C GLU A 147 -15.41 10.74 20.03
N ASP A 148 -15.99 11.82 19.49
CA ASP A 148 -15.34 13.13 19.34
C ASP A 148 -14.67 13.62 20.63
N LEU A 149 -15.23 13.29 21.80
CA LEU A 149 -14.67 13.65 23.10
C LEU A 149 -13.26 13.08 23.31
N CYS A 150 -12.98 11.88 22.78
CA CYS A 150 -11.67 11.25 22.89
C CYS A 150 -10.60 12.09 22.19
N PHE A 151 -10.94 12.64 21.03
CA PHE A 151 -10.03 13.45 20.22
C PHE A 151 -9.72 14.82 20.85
N ASN A 152 -10.52 15.32 21.80
CA ASN A 152 -10.19 16.56 22.52
C ASN A 152 -8.85 16.48 23.27
N LYS A 153 -8.43 15.26 23.65
CA LYS A 153 -7.11 15.01 24.25
C LYS A 153 -5.96 15.42 23.34
N ASN A 154 -6.18 15.46 22.02
CA ASN A 154 -5.16 15.89 21.07
C ASN A 154 -4.74 17.36 21.26
N MET A 155 -5.51 18.17 22.01
CA MET A 155 -5.13 19.53 22.39
C MET A 155 -4.20 19.61 23.61
N GLU A 156 -3.94 18.49 24.32
CA GLU A 156 -3.14 18.48 25.55
C GLU A 156 -1.64 18.62 25.29
N GLY A 157 -1.13 18.11 24.16
CA GLY A 157 0.31 18.11 23.85
C GLY A 157 1.08 17.06 24.66
N THR A 158 0.53 15.85 24.76
CA THR A 158 1.08 14.70 25.49
C THR A 158 1.44 13.56 24.54
N ASP A 159 2.09 12.51 25.05
CA ASP A 159 2.46 11.35 24.23
C ASP A 159 1.26 10.55 23.69
N TYR A 160 0.09 10.72 24.30
CA TYR A 160 -1.19 10.16 23.85
C TYR A 160 -2.13 11.19 23.24
N GLY A 161 -1.76 12.48 23.17
CA GLY A 161 -2.63 13.54 22.68
C GLY A 161 -1.86 14.67 22.01
N HIS A 162 -1.66 14.57 20.70
CA HIS A 162 -0.91 15.56 19.91
C HIS A 162 -1.23 15.48 18.41
N CYS A 163 -0.82 16.51 17.65
CA CYS A 163 -0.88 16.52 16.19
C CYS A 163 0.46 16.21 15.53
N LYS A 164 1.57 16.49 16.22
CA LYS A 164 2.91 16.28 15.70
C LYS A 164 3.85 15.95 16.84
N ASN A 165 4.75 15.00 16.61
CA ASN A 165 5.88 14.74 17.48
C ASN A 165 7.16 15.20 16.77
N VAL A 166 7.95 16.04 17.42
CA VAL A 166 9.29 16.44 16.97
C VAL A 166 10.30 16.10 18.05
N GLY A 167 11.02 14.99 17.85
CA GLY A 167 11.97 14.45 18.83
C GLY A 167 11.25 13.92 20.08
N SER A 168 11.36 14.64 21.20
CA SER A 168 10.65 14.37 22.46
C SER A 168 9.54 15.37 22.76
N THR A 169 9.26 16.29 21.83
CA THR A 169 8.27 17.36 22.01
C THR A 169 6.97 17.02 21.29
N TYR A 170 5.89 16.99 22.06
CA TYR A 170 4.53 16.76 21.56
C TYR A 170 3.85 18.11 21.31
N ILE A 171 3.46 18.35 20.05
CA ILE A 171 2.82 19.59 19.64
C ILE A 171 1.29 19.39 19.72
N PRO A 172 0.58 20.14 20.57
CA PRO A 172 -0.87 20.03 20.69
C PRO A 172 -1.56 20.43 19.37
N CYS A 173 -2.69 19.80 19.10
CA CYS A 173 -3.56 20.17 18.00
C CYS A 173 -4.25 21.51 18.25
N LYS A 174 -4.53 22.23 17.16
CA LYS A 174 -5.56 23.28 17.17
C LYS A 174 -6.95 22.63 17.17
N PRO A 175 -8.00 23.31 17.67
CA PRO A 175 -9.37 22.78 17.70
C PRO A 175 -9.84 22.23 16.35
N GLU A 176 -9.53 22.92 15.25
CA GLU A 176 -9.94 22.52 13.90
C GLU A 176 -9.21 21.29 13.32
N ASN A 177 -8.21 20.76 14.04
CA ASN A 177 -7.35 19.65 13.63
C ASN A 177 -7.34 18.50 14.65
N VAL A 178 -8.18 18.53 15.69
CA VAL A 178 -8.17 17.50 16.74
C VAL A 178 -8.42 16.08 16.21
N MET A 179 -9.15 15.97 15.10
CA MET A 179 -9.43 14.71 14.42
C MET A 179 -8.27 14.23 13.54
N CYS A 180 -7.20 15.00 13.34
CA CYS A 180 -6.04 14.60 12.53
C CYS A 180 -4.82 14.20 13.40
N GLY A 181 -4.99 14.16 14.72
CA GLY A 181 -3.94 13.85 15.69
C GLY A 181 -3.85 12.35 16.02
N VAL A 182 -3.68 12.02 17.30
CA VAL A 182 -3.71 10.63 17.78
C VAL A 182 -5.10 10.05 17.50
N LEU A 183 -5.13 8.85 16.91
CA LEU A 183 -6.35 8.11 16.64
C LEU A 183 -6.84 7.47 17.95
N TYR A 184 -8.12 7.66 18.22
CA TYR A 184 -8.80 7.00 19.32
C TYR A 184 -9.82 6.00 18.77
N CYS A 185 -9.87 4.82 19.37
CA CYS A 185 -10.79 3.74 19.04
C CYS A 185 -11.53 3.27 20.29
N ASN A 186 -12.74 2.75 20.11
CA ASN A 186 -13.50 2.02 21.11
C ASN A 186 -13.47 0.53 20.76
N SER A 187 -12.79 -0.27 21.57
CA SER A 187 -12.59 -1.71 21.34
C SER A 187 -12.72 -2.48 22.64
N ASP A 188 -13.34 -3.66 22.58
CA ASP A 188 -13.34 -4.61 23.70
C ASP A 188 -12.00 -5.35 23.82
N ASN A 189 -11.16 -5.35 22.77
CA ASN A 189 -9.88 -6.04 22.78
C ASN A 189 -8.89 -5.36 23.72
N GLU A 190 -8.31 -6.14 24.64
CA GLU A 190 -7.38 -5.62 25.67
C GLU A 190 -6.08 -5.10 25.05
N TYR A 191 -5.62 -5.74 23.97
CA TYR A 191 -4.35 -5.42 23.30
C TYR A 191 -4.57 -5.17 21.80
N PRO A 192 -3.79 -4.24 21.21
CA PRO A 192 -3.75 -4.04 19.77
C PRO A 192 -3.11 -5.24 19.04
N THR A 193 -3.40 -5.36 17.75
CA THR A 193 -2.82 -6.35 16.82
C THR A 193 -1.34 -6.07 16.53
N VAL A 194 -0.89 -4.84 16.77
CA VAL A 194 0.48 -4.38 16.58
C VAL A 194 1.15 -4.09 17.93
N PRO A 195 2.46 -4.37 18.09
CA PRO A 195 3.16 -4.09 19.34
C PRO A 195 3.21 -2.60 19.67
N GLY A 196 2.88 -2.23 20.91
CA GLY A 196 3.06 -0.86 21.38
C GLY A 196 2.47 -0.62 22.77
N ARG A 197 2.79 0.54 23.35
CA ARG A 197 2.15 1.00 24.59
C ARG A 197 0.76 1.52 24.27
N VAL A 198 -0.17 1.37 25.20
CA VAL A 198 -1.57 1.80 25.06
C VAL A 198 -1.88 2.86 26.12
N ALA A 199 -2.56 3.92 25.72
CA ALA A 199 -3.24 4.83 26.64
C ALA A 199 -4.73 4.52 26.64
N VAL A 200 -5.31 4.39 27.83
CA VAL A 200 -6.74 4.16 28.04
C VAL A 200 -7.31 5.26 28.93
N THR A 201 -8.38 5.91 28.50
CA THR A 201 -9.17 6.82 29.34
C THR A 201 -10.65 6.54 29.11
N GLY A 202 -11.30 5.87 30.06
CA GLY A 202 -12.66 5.37 29.83
C GLY A 202 -12.66 4.38 28.65
N GLU A 203 -13.51 4.64 27.66
CA GLU A 203 -13.60 3.84 26.43
C GLU A 203 -12.60 4.28 25.34
N CYS A 204 -11.91 5.41 25.53
CA CYS A 204 -10.94 5.92 24.57
C CYS A 204 -9.63 5.14 24.65
N LYS A 205 -9.34 4.31 23.66
CA LYS A 205 -8.06 3.60 23.51
C LYS A 205 -7.21 4.24 22.41
N ALA A 206 -5.95 4.51 22.72
CA ALA A 206 -4.95 5.02 21.78
C ALA A 206 -3.67 4.18 21.81
N LEU A 207 -3.10 3.93 20.64
CA LEU A 207 -1.80 3.28 20.49
C LEU A 207 -0.70 4.35 20.48
N LEU A 208 0.28 4.22 21.38
CA LEU A 208 1.40 5.17 21.51
C LEU A 208 2.56 4.77 20.58
N ALA A 209 2.25 4.75 19.29
CA ALA A 209 3.17 4.44 18.21
C ALA A 209 2.78 5.26 16.95
N PRO A 210 3.67 5.41 15.94
CA PRO A 210 3.34 6.10 14.70
C PRO A 210 2.06 5.57 14.02
N GLU A 211 1.81 4.26 14.10
CA GLU A 211 0.62 3.60 13.57
C GLU A 211 -0.68 4.01 14.29
N GLY A 212 -0.58 4.54 15.51
CA GLY A 212 -1.68 5.07 16.30
C GLY A 212 -2.03 6.53 16.01
N MET A 213 -1.33 7.18 15.08
CA MET A 213 -1.70 8.51 14.57
C MET A 213 -2.66 8.36 13.39
N VAL A 214 -3.61 9.28 13.20
CA VAL A 214 -4.53 9.24 12.04
C VAL A 214 -3.71 9.30 10.74
N GLN A 215 -3.70 8.21 9.98
CA GLN A 215 -2.80 8.03 8.83
C GLN A 215 -3.04 9.01 7.68
N ASN A 216 -2.02 9.23 6.85
CA ASN A 216 -2.09 10.11 5.69
C ASN A 216 -3.25 9.74 4.76
N GLY A 217 -3.95 10.75 4.25
CA GLY A 217 -5.08 10.56 3.35
C GLY A 217 -6.42 10.29 4.04
N ILE A 218 -6.44 9.92 5.33
CA ILE A 218 -7.69 9.73 6.06
C ILE A 218 -8.41 11.06 6.24
N LYS A 219 -9.70 11.10 5.88
CA LYS A 219 -10.59 12.23 6.15
C LYS A 219 -10.64 12.50 7.65
N CYS A 220 -10.29 13.73 8.06
CA CYS A 220 -10.38 14.20 9.44
C CYS A 220 -11.22 15.49 9.58
N GLY A 221 -11.95 15.85 8.52
CA GLY A 221 -12.90 16.95 8.48
C GLY A 221 -13.39 17.17 7.06
N ASP A 222 -14.43 17.99 6.88
CA ASP A 222 -14.90 18.32 5.54
C ASP A 222 -13.87 19.14 4.77
N GLY A 223 -13.49 18.63 3.61
CA GLY A 223 -12.41 19.19 2.79
C GLY A 223 -11.01 19.00 3.38
N LYS A 224 -10.85 18.14 4.41
CA LYS A 224 -9.59 17.92 5.11
C LYS A 224 -9.22 16.44 5.18
N ALA A 225 -7.96 16.15 4.87
CA ALA A 225 -7.34 14.86 5.10
C ALA A 225 -6.09 15.03 5.98
N SER A 226 -5.77 14.01 6.76
CA SER A 226 -4.55 13.98 7.56
C SER A 226 -3.32 13.93 6.65
N VAL A 227 -2.30 14.71 7.00
CA VAL A 227 -1.00 14.73 6.32
C VAL A 227 0.09 14.88 7.38
N HIS A 228 0.80 13.80 7.64
CA HIS A 228 2.04 13.79 8.39
C HIS A 228 3.16 14.08 7.41
N GLU A 229 3.76 15.27 7.52
CA GLU A 229 5.00 15.59 6.80
C GLU A 229 6.15 14.73 7.35
N SER A 230 6.30 13.52 6.84
CA SER A 230 7.58 12.78 6.88
C SER A 230 8.47 13.26 5.73
N SER A 231 8.75 14.57 5.68
CA SER A 231 9.78 15.11 4.80
C SER A 231 11.14 14.96 5.46
N TYR A 232 11.77 13.79 5.32
CA TYR A 232 13.24 13.76 5.29
C TYR A 232 13.64 14.29 3.91
N ARG A 233 14.08 15.54 3.85
CA ARG A 233 15.00 16.01 2.81
C ARG A 233 16.42 15.80 3.30
#